data_AF-A0A2D7WHV5-F1
#
_entry.id   AF-A0A2D7WHV5-F1
#
_cell.length_a   1.000
_cell.length_b   1.000
_cell.length_c   1.000
_cell.angle_alpha   90.00
_cell.angle_beta   90.00
_cell.angle_gamma   90.00
#
_symmetry.space_group_name_H-M   'P 1'
#
loop_
_entity.id
_entity.type
_entity.pdbx_description
1 polymer ?
#
loop_
_entity_poly.entity_id
_entity_poly.type
_entity_poly.pdbx_seq_one_letter_code
_entity_poly.pdbx_strand_id
1 'polypeptide(L)'
;MRGWIIVGLTASLLSLESANAADWPQCKSAKREAVRLQQALRDGRKLKGYKSGAAMKRARKSRDNWLRKNCRYHSRRLREVERSMM
;
A
#
# COMPACT_ATOMS: atom_id res chain seq x y z
N MET A 1 40.53 17.41 29.07
CA MET A 1 39.92 16.06 29.17
C MET A 1 38.50 16.17 29.69
N ARG A 2 37.50 16.25 28.81
CA ARG A 2 36.07 16.23 29.16
C ARG A 2 35.37 15.36 28.12
N GLY A 3 35.18 14.10 28.47
CA GLY A 3 34.50 13.11 27.65
C GLY A 3 33.01 13.45 27.55
N TRP A 4 32.50 13.44 26.33
CA TRP A 4 31.07 13.44 26.07
C TRP A 4 30.74 12.08 25.49
N ILE A 5 30.20 11.23 26.36
CA ILE A 5 29.64 9.94 26.02
C ILE A 5 28.41 10.22 25.17
N ILE A 6 28.56 10.11 23.84
CA ILE A 6 27.42 10.10 22.93
C ILE A 6 26.74 8.76 23.16
N VAL A 7 25.65 8.79 23.94
CA VAL A 7 24.76 7.67 24.19
C VAL A 7 24.25 7.18 22.84
N GLY A 8 24.76 6.03 22.41
CA GLY A 8 24.34 5.33 21.21
C GLY A 8 22.88 4.93 21.35
N LEU A 9 21.98 5.71 20.76
CA LEU A 9 20.60 5.34 20.56
C LEU A 9 20.54 4.31 19.42
N THR A 10 20.95 3.08 19.70
CA THR A 10 20.72 1.94 18.80
C THR A 10 19.23 1.67 18.79
N ALA A 11 18.52 2.34 17.89
CA ALA A 11 17.16 1.99 17.53
C ALA A 11 17.19 0.62 16.86
N SER A 12 17.07 -0.42 17.67
CA SER A 12 16.82 -1.78 17.22
C SER A 12 15.47 -1.78 16.50
N LEU A 13 15.52 -1.55 15.20
CA LEU A 13 14.46 -1.86 14.25
C LEU A 13 14.26 -3.38 14.33
N LEU A 14 13.42 -3.80 15.25
CA LEU A 14 12.81 -5.12 15.26
C LEU A 14 12.01 -5.23 13.97
N SER A 15 12.69 -5.70 12.92
CA SER A 15 12.08 -6.28 11.74
C SER A 15 11.34 -7.53 12.21
N LEU A 16 10.12 -7.32 12.70
CA LEU A 16 9.16 -8.39 12.85
C LEU A 16 8.83 -8.87 11.44
N GLU A 17 9.51 -9.94 11.06
CA GLU A 17 9.24 -10.74 9.88
C GLU A 17 7.89 -11.44 10.06
N SER A 18 6.81 -10.68 10.05
CA SER A 18 5.45 -11.19 10.11
C SER A 18 5.14 -11.79 8.75
N ALA A 19 5.22 -13.13 8.69
CA ALA A 19 4.76 -13.96 7.59
C ALA A 19 3.51 -13.39 6.89
N ASN A 20 3.73 -12.68 5.77
CA ASN A 20 2.74 -12.24 4.77
C ASN A 20 1.45 -11.57 5.30
N ALA A 21 1.49 -10.88 6.44
CA ALA A 21 0.40 -10.04 6.90
C ALA A 21 0.88 -8.60 6.94
N ALA A 22 0.48 -7.81 5.93
CA ALA A 22 0.76 -6.37 5.97
C ALA A 22 -0.22 -5.69 6.92
N ASP A 23 0.26 -4.65 7.62
CA ASP A 23 -0.58 -3.90 8.55
C ASP A 23 -1.76 -3.22 7.84
N TRP A 24 -2.82 -2.99 8.60
CA TRP A 24 -4.02 -2.30 8.11
C TRP A 24 -3.74 -0.99 7.36
N PRO A 25 -2.87 -0.07 7.81
CA PRO A 25 -2.56 1.15 7.07
C PRO A 25 -1.99 0.88 5.67
N GLN A 26 -1.14 -0.13 5.52
CA GLN A 26 -0.55 -0.51 4.24
C GLN A 26 -1.61 -1.08 3.31
N CYS A 27 -2.45 -1.99 3.81
CA CYS A 27 -3.59 -2.56 3.09
C CYS A 27 -4.59 -1.49 2.64
N LYS A 28 -4.92 -0.56 3.53
CA LYS A 28 -5.82 0.58 3.24
C LYS A 28 -5.23 1.48 2.15
N SER A 29 -3.94 1.79 2.22
CA SER A 29 -3.25 2.61 1.21
C SER A 29 -3.24 1.92 -0.16
N ALA A 30 -2.83 0.66 -0.22
CA ALA A 30 -2.79 -0.11 -1.46
C ALA A 30 -4.19 -0.26 -2.10
N LYS A 31 -5.24 -0.44 -1.30
CA LYS A 31 -6.63 -0.49 -1.80
C LYS A 31 -7.12 0.84 -2.33
N ARG A 32 -6.80 1.95 -1.65
CA ARG A 32 -7.12 3.30 -2.15
C ARG A 32 -6.48 3.56 -3.50
N GLU A 33 -5.21 3.18 -3.68
CA GLU A 33 -4.52 3.30 -4.96
C GLU A 33 -5.18 2.44 -6.05
N ALA A 34 -5.52 1.18 -5.74
CA ALA A 34 -6.20 0.28 -6.67
C ALA A 34 -7.56 0.84 -7.13
N VAL A 35 -8.35 1.39 -6.19
CA VAL A 35 -9.66 1.99 -6.49
C VAL A 35 -9.50 3.27 -7.32
N ARG A 36 -8.53 4.14 -7.01
CA ARG A 36 -8.22 5.33 -7.84
C ARG A 36 -7.85 4.95 -9.27
N LEU A 37 -7.04 3.91 -9.43
CA LEU A 37 -6.67 3.40 -10.76
C LEU A 37 -7.87 2.83 -11.49
N GLN A 38 -8.75 2.12 -10.79
CA GLN A 38 -10.00 1.59 -11.37
C GLN A 38 -10.93 2.70 -11.86
N GLN A 39 -11.14 3.74 -11.04
CA GLN A 39 -11.96 4.90 -11.41
C GLN A 39 -11.38 5.63 -12.62
N ALA A 40 -10.08 5.95 -12.59
CA ALA A 40 -9.44 6.63 -13.70
C ALA A 40 -9.51 5.80 -15.01
N LEU A 41 -9.33 4.48 -14.92
CA LEU A 41 -9.48 3.59 -16.07
C LEU A 41 -10.93 3.54 -16.59
N ARG A 42 -11.93 3.59 -15.71
CA ARG A 42 -13.35 3.61 -16.08
C ARG A 42 -13.73 4.93 -16.76
N ASP A 43 -13.17 6.04 -16.30
CA ASP A 43 -13.40 7.38 -16.85
C ASP A 43 -12.55 7.67 -18.10
N GLY A 44 -11.69 6.74 -18.53
CA GLY A 44 -10.73 6.97 -19.62
C GLY A 44 -9.63 7.99 -19.30
N ARG A 45 -9.47 8.37 -18.01
CA ARG A 45 -8.50 9.37 -17.56
C ARG A 45 -7.15 8.75 -17.26
N LYS A 46 -6.06 9.38 -17.73
CA LYS A 46 -4.69 8.97 -17.38
C LYS A 46 -4.22 9.70 -16.11
N LEU A 47 -3.87 8.95 -15.07
CA LEU A 47 -3.30 9.53 -13.86
C LEU A 47 -1.85 9.99 -14.10
N LYS A 48 -1.46 11.11 -13.47
CA LYS A 48 -0.09 11.62 -13.49
C LYS A 48 0.87 10.58 -12.87
N GLY A 49 2.02 10.38 -13.49
CA GLY A 49 3.01 9.38 -13.07
C GLY A 49 2.93 8.04 -13.81
N TYR A 50 1.88 7.78 -14.59
CA TYR A 50 1.80 6.58 -15.43
C TYR A 50 2.10 6.89 -16.89
N LYS A 51 2.94 6.05 -17.50
CA LYS A 51 3.36 6.19 -18.90
C LYS A 51 2.19 6.02 -19.89
N SER A 52 1.24 5.14 -19.59
CA SER A 52 0.08 4.84 -20.45
C SER A 52 -1.07 4.21 -19.67
N GLY A 53 -2.25 4.11 -20.28
CA GLY A 53 -3.39 3.38 -19.70
C GLY A 53 -3.09 1.89 -19.49
N ALA A 54 -2.25 1.28 -20.33
CA ALA A 54 -1.76 -0.09 -20.11
C ALA A 54 -0.88 -0.19 -18.85
N ALA A 55 -0.04 0.81 -18.58
CA ALA A 55 0.74 0.87 -17.35
C ALA A 55 -0.16 0.99 -16.11
N MET A 56 -1.25 1.77 -16.19
CA MET A 56 -2.25 1.84 -15.12
C MET A 56 -2.95 0.51 -14.87
N LYS A 57 -3.36 -0.21 -15.93
CA LYS A 57 -3.95 -1.55 -15.82
C LYS A 57 -3.00 -2.53 -15.14
N ARG A 58 -1.70 -2.51 -15.50
CA ARG A 58 -0.66 -3.33 -14.87
C ARG A 58 -0.47 -2.96 -13.40
N ALA A 59 -0.41 -1.67 -13.09
CA ALA A 59 -0.28 -1.19 -11.71
C ALA A 59 -1.47 -1.62 -10.85
N ARG A 60 -2.71 -1.47 -11.34
CA ARG A 60 -3.92 -1.94 -10.65
C ARG A 60 -3.83 -3.43 -10.34
N LYS A 61 -3.52 -4.25 -11.36
CA LYS A 61 -3.39 -5.71 -11.19
C LYS A 61 -2.30 -6.08 -10.20
N SER A 62 -1.18 -5.36 -10.20
CA SER A 62 -0.09 -5.57 -9.23
C SER A 62 -0.55 -5.28 -7.79
N ARG A 63 -1.27 -4.18 -7.57
CA ARG A 63 -1.86 -3.84 -6.26
C ARG A 63 -2.91 -4.85 -5.81
N ASP A 64 -3.80 -5.29 -6.68
CA ASP A 64 -4.79 -6.33 -6.37
C ASP A 64 -4.12 -7.66 -5.97
N ASN A 65 -3.08 -8.06 -6.70
CA ASN A 65 -2.30 -9.25 -6.37
C ASN A 65 -1.62 -9.12 -5.02
N TRP A 66 -1.03 -7.96 -4.73
CA TRP A 66 -0.39 -7.69 -3.44
C TRP A 66 -1.42 -7.74 -2.29
N LEU A 67 -2.59 -7.12 -2.45
CA LEU A 67 -3.68 -7.17 -1.47
C LEU A 67 -4.16 -8.61 -1.22
N ARG A 68 -4.30 -9.42 -2.28
CA ARG A 68 -4.70 -10.83 -2.15
C ARG A 68 -3.69 -11.68 -1.39
N LYS A 69 -2.40 -11.34 -1.46
CA LYS A 69 -1.32 -12.03 -0.76
C LYS A 69 -1.17 -11.57 0.69
N ASN A 70 -1.22 -10.26 0.93
CA ASN A 70 -0.79 -9.65 2.19
C ASN A 70 -1.93 -9.18 3.11
N CYS A 71 -3.15 -9.04 2.58
CA CYS A 71 -4.24 -8.37 3.28
C CYS A 71 -5.50 -9.24 3.42
N ARG A 72 -5.35 -10.57 3.37
CA ARG A 72 -6.49 -11.52 3.45
C ARG A 72 -7.35 -11.31 4.69
N TYR A 73 -6.73 -11.11 5.84
CA TYR A 73 -7.41 -10.87 7.13
C TYR A 73 -8.20 -9.56 7.17
N HIS A 74 -7.91 -8.62 6.27
CA HIS A 74 -8.58 -7.32 6.20
C HIS A 74 -9.63 -7.22 5.08
N SER A 75 -10.00 -8.34 4.45
CA SER A 75 -10.92 -8.37 3.30
C SER A 75 -12.23 -7.62 3.51
N ARG A 76 -12.86 -7.72 4.70
CA ARG A 76 -14.10 -6.98 5.03
C ARG A 76 -13.87 -5.47 5.03
N ARG A 77 -12.84 -5.01 5.74
CA ARG A 77 -12.47 -3.59 5.82
C ARG A 77 -12.02 -3.04 4.46
N LEU A 78 -11.38 -3.86 3.62
CA LEU A 78 -11.02 -3.48 2.25
C LEU A 78 -12.25 -3.19 1.37
N ARG A 79 -13.35 -3.91 1.56
CA ARG A 79 -14.62 -3.65 0.86
C ARG A 79 -15.26 -2.34 1.33
N GLU A 80 -15.16 -2.03 2.61
CA GLU A 80 -15.63 -0.73 3.15
C GLU A 80 -14.83 0.43 2.57
N VAL A 81 -13.50 0.29 2.46
CA VAL A 81 -12.65 1.30 1.81
C VAL A 81 -13.07 1.52 0.36
N GLU A 82 -13.31 0.45 -0.39
CA GLU A 82 -13.80 0.53 -1.77
C GLU A 82 -15.15 1.24 -1.86
N ARG A 83 -16.12 0.85 -1.04
CA ARG A 83 -17.45 1.46 -0.98
C ARG A 83 -17.40 2.95 -0.60
N SER A 84 -16.48 3.34 0.28
CA SER A 84 -16.34 4.75 0.68
C SER A 84 -15.79 5.68 -0.40
N MET A 85 -15.22 5.11 -1.46
CA MET A 85 -14.55 5.86 -2.53
C MET A 85 -15.30 5.84 -3.85
N MET A 86 -16.12 4.81 -4.10
CA MET A 86 -16.99 4.69 -5.27
C MET A 86 -18.27 5.50 -5.09
#